data_AF-A0A2P4R4Z1-F1
#
_entry.id   AF-A0A2P4R4Z1-F1
#
_cell.length_a   1.000
_cell.length_b   1.000
_cell.length_c   1.000
_cell.angle_alpha   90.00
_cell.angle_beta   90.00
_cell.angle_gamma   90.00
#
_symmetry.space_group_name_H-M   'P 1'
#
loop_
_entity.id
_entity.type
_entity.pdbx_description
1 polymer ?
#
loop_
_entity_poly.entity_id
_entity_poly.type
_entity_poly.pdbx_seq_one_letter_code
_entity_poly.pdbx_strand_id
1 'polypeptide(L)'
;MFQDLYYLTEIDGLKNINTSKVTNMSSMFFRAKSLTNLDLSSFDTRKVTDMSGMFCETSKLTNLNLSSFDTRNVIDMNDMFSGADKLTNLNLSSFNTKNVTDMSGMFSGTSSLTDLNLSNFNTENVANMSSMFSGASKLTNLNLSNFNTSKVTGMQTMFYGMNSLSSLNVSNFDTSNVTNMQQMFAQMSNTPTTGWKLDLSSFNTKNVEDMSSMFNSSQNIASLDISNFDDRKLYSANPEPNSSLYYIFLDNTSLSKIKVGENFKLSNAYIPADDYHNLKEGQINNNTWFSYNKDNENNPRLADLTKSVLVGDLFDGKAHQYAAVPGAPYEGSKTVNIKNNLDKDGTNVTIQDSISPEYINSYLYIDAPKKSGYTASPTKIKVTATANGLVASPDEITYTAIPHTSGGGSSSSGSTSNGNIKKSIQYVTVNPDIGHANLYTFSGKLVKNRGLDHDSDWYSDEIMTLKGDHYYRVATDEWVKANNVHVYQNKNSVVETKDEPVTSLSTILGTKVTNRGLAKYTSWKSDRTVIIDRQLYYRVATGEYVSASDVNLIF
;
A
#
# COMPACT_ATOMS: atom_id res chain seq x y z
N MET A 1 35.06 21.56 -18.40
CA MET A 1 36.15 22.50 -18.77
C MET A 1 36.62 23.31 -17.56
N PHE A 2 35.73 23.96 -16.82
CA PHE A 2 36.00 24.72 -15.59
C PHE A 2 35.52 24.01 -14.31
N GLN A 3 35.46 22.68 -14.39
CA GLN A 3 35.01 21.82 -13.31
C GLN A 3 35.94 21.92 -12.10
N ASP A 4 35.37 21.92 -10.89
CA ASP A 4 36.08 21.93 -9.60
C ASP A 4 37.01 23.13 -9.38
N LEU A 5 36.84 24.21 -10.13
CA LEU A 5 37.56 25.47 -9.91
C LEU A 5 36.86 26.29 -8.81
N TYR A 6 36.92 25.78 -7.56
CA TYR A 6 36.21 26.31 -6.39
C TYR A 6 36.39 27.81 -6.15
N TYR A 7 37.58 28.34 -6.46
CA TYR A 7 37.96 29.74 -6.23
C TYR A 7 37.86 30.61 -7.50
N LEU A 8 37.41 30.08 -8.63
CA LEU A 8 37.22 30.84 -9.86
C LEU A 8 36.11 31.88 -9.67
N THR A 9 36.45 33.17 -9.83
CA THR A 9 35.50 34.27 -9.66
C THR A 9 35.03 34.87 -10.98
N GLU A 10 35.84 34.77 -12.03
CA GLU A 10 35.62 35.36 -13.34
C GLU A 10 36.34 34.56 -14.43
N ILE A 11 35.80 34.59 -15.65
CA ILE A 11 36.43 34.02 -16.85
C ILE A 11 36.46 35.09 -17.93
N ASP A 12 37.62 35.68 -18.18
CA ASP A 12 37.82 36.55 -19.32
C ASP A 12 38.02 35.74 -20.61
N GLY A 13 37.54 36.26 -21.73
CA GLY A 13 37.72 35.66 -23.06
C GLY A 13 36.80 34.48 -23.38
N LEU A 14 35.77 34.20 -22.56
CA LEU A 14 34.83 33.09 -22.80
C LEU A 14 34.15 33.17 -24.18
N LYS A 15 33.92 34.40 -24.68
CA LYS A 15 33.41 34.70 -26.03
C LYS A 15 34.28 34.18 -27.19
N ASN A 16 35.55 33.87 -26.93
CA ASN A 16 36.49 33.41 -27.95
C ASN A 16 36.45 31.88 -28.13
N ILE A 17 35.67 31.16 -27.31
CA ILE A 17 35.58 29.70 -27.38
C ILE A 17 34.56 29.29 -28.44
N ASN A 18 35.02 28.60 -29.48
CA ASN A 18 34.15 28.04 -30.51
C ASN A 18 33.50 26.73 -30.03
N THR A 19 32.20 26.78 -29.75
CA THR A 19 31.41 25.64 -29.26
C THR A 19 30.57 24.94 -30.33
N SER A 20 30.63 25.36 -31.60
CA SER A 20 29.77 24.86 -32.71
C SER A 20 29.90 23.38 -33.09
N LYS A 21 30.90 22.69 -32.52
CA LYS A 21 31.12 21.25 -32.68
C LYS A 21 30.99 20.46 -31.36
N VAL A 22 30.75 21.14 -30.25
CA VAL A 22 30.64 20.51 -28.94
C VAL A 22 29.33 19.75 -28.86
N THR A 23 29.40 18.48 -28.47
CA THR A 23 28.24 17.62 -28.21
C THR A 23 28.02 17.34 -26.73
N ASN A 24 29.04 17.53 -25.90
CA ASN A 24 28.98 17.31 -24.47
C ASN A 24 29.44 18.57 -23.72
N MET A 25 28.54 19.15 -22.93
CA MET A 25 28.82 20.28 -22.04
C MET A 25 28.60 19.90 -20.57
N SER A 26 28.59 18.61 -20.25
CA SER A 26 28.39 18.16 -18.88
C SER A 26 29.48 18.69 -17.96
N SER A 27 29.07 19.02 -16.74
CA SER A 27 29.92 19.50 -15.66
C SER A 27 30.80 20.71 -16.03
N MET A 28 30.45 21.48 -17.07
CA MET A 28 31.34 22.50 -17.62
C MET A 28 31.77 23.54 -16.58
N PHE A 29 30.86 23.93 -15.67
CA PHE A 29 31.08 24.84 -14.53
C PHE A 29 30.77 24.17 -13.18
N PHE A 30 30.78 22.83 -13.13
CA PHE A 30 30.52 22.07 -11.90
C PHE A 30 31.45 22.53 -10.78
N ARG A 31 30.89 22.87 -9.62
CA ARG A 31 31.63 23.33 -8.43
C ARG A 31 32.51 24.56 -8.64
N ALA A 32 32.20 25.42 -9.61
CA ALA A 32 32.77 26.78 -9.70
C ALA A 32 32.13 27.70 -8.62
N LYS A 33 32.30 27.35 -7.34
CA LYS A 33 31.56 27.91 -6.19
C LYS A 33 31.73 29.43 -6.01
N SER A 34 32.84 29.99 -6.50
CA SER A 34 33.13 31.42 -6.35
C SER A 34 32.68 32.28 -7.53
N LEU A 35 32.17 31.67 -8.61
CA LEU A 35 31.79 32.36 -9.83
C LEU A 35 30.51 33.18 -9.60
N THR A 36 30.55 34.48 -9.90
CA THR A 36 29.44 35.40 -9.64
C THR A 36 28.67 35.82 -10.90
N ASN A 37 29.30 35.70 -12.08
CA ASN A 37 28.71 36.05 -13.36
C ASN A 37 29.28 35.15 -14.47
N LEU A 38 28.50 34.97 -15.54
CA LEU A 38 28.87 34.15 -16.68
C LEU A 38 28.18 34.64 -17.95
N ASP A 39 28.96 35.03 -18.96
CA ASP A 39 28.45 35.41 -20.28
C ASP A 39 28.57 34.25 -21.27
N LEU A 40 27.44 33.63 -21.60
CA LEU A 40 27.33 32.50 -22.54
C LEU A 40 26.72 32.89 -23.89
N SER A 41 26.61 34.19 -24.19
CA SER A 41 25.96 34.67 -25.40
C SER A 41 26.58 34.17 -26.70
N SER A 42 27.87 33.80 -26.67
CA SER A 42 28.63 33.25 -27.80
C SER A 42 28.47 31.74 -28.01
N PHE A 43 27.83 31.02 -27.08
CA PHE A 43 27.78 29.57 -27.14
C PHE A 43 26.79 29.08 -28.19
N ASP A 44 27.24 28.16 -29.05
CA ASP A 44 26.42 27.42 -30.00
C ASP A 44 26.13 26.02 -29.43
N THR A 45 24.94 25.84 -28.86
CA THR A 45 24.56 24.58 -28.20
C THR A 45 23.77 23.64 -29.13
N ARG A 46 23.61 23.97 -30.42
CA ARG A 46 22.72 23.22 -31.33
C ARG A 46 23.07 21.75 -31.50
N LYS A 47 24.31 21.34 -31.22
CA LYS A 47 24.78 19.96 -31.31
C LYS A 47 24.93 19.27 -29.95
N VAL A 48 24.69 19.99 -28.86
CA VAL A 48 24.87 19.46 -27.51
C VAL A 48 23.77 18.47 -27.21
N THR A 49 24.17 17.28 -26.76
CA THR A 49 23.30 16.19 -26.35
C THR A 49 23.32 15.95 -24.84
N ASP A 50 24.34 16.46 -24.14
CA ASP A 50 24.52 16.27 -22.70
C ASP A 50 24.88 17.60 -22.03
N MET A 51 24.03 18.05 -21.10
CA MET A 51 24.20 19.24 -20.27
C MET A 51 24.16 18.90 -18.76
N SER A 52 24.34 17.61 -18.42
CA SER A 52 24.29 17.14 -17.03
C SER A 52 25.26 17.91 -16.13
N GLY A 53 24.79 18.38 -14.97
CA GLY A 53 25.59 19.09 -13.98
C GLY A 53 26.29 20.37 -14.48
N MET A 54 25.90 20.94 -15.63
CA MET A 54 26.64 22.03 -16.28
C MET A 54 26.88 23.24 -15.35
N PHE A 55 25.91 23.58 -14.50
CA PHE A 55 25.97 24.66 -13.50
C PHE A 55 25.77 24.14 -12.07
N CYS A 56 26.06 22.86 -11.83
CA CYS A 56 25.87 22.28 -10.51
C CYS A 56 26.91 22.83 -9.51
N GLU A 57 26.45 23.12 -8.30
CA GLU A 57 27.16 23.75 -7.20
C GLU A 57 27.80 25.12 -7.56
N THR A 58 27.24 25.89 -8.50
CA THR A 58 27.66 27.30 -8.75
C THR A 58 27.06 28.25 -7.71
N SER A 59 27.41 28.04 -6.44
CA SER A 59 26.69 28.58 -5.27
C SER A 59 26.76 30.10 -5.08
N LYS A 60 27.58 30.85 -5.83
CA LYS A 60 27.61 32.33 -5.83
C LYS A 60 27.00 32.97 -7.07
N LEU A 61 26.61 32.18 -8.07
CA LEU A 61 26.00 32.72 -9.28
C LEU A 61 24.59 33.22 -8.96
N THR A 62 24.31 34.50 -9.23
CA THR A 62 23.01 35.12 -8.89
C THR A 62 22.07 35.24 -10.08
N ASN A 63 22.61 35.27 -11.29
CA ASN A 63 21.87 35.35 -12.54
C ASN A 63 22.58 34.55 -13.63
N LEU A 64 21.81 34.02 -14.59
CA LEU A 64 22.32 33.26 -15.71
C LEU A 64 21.44 33.48 -16.94
N ASN A 65 22.03 34.02 -18.02
CA ASN A 65 21.32 34.24 -19.27
C ASN A 65 21.49 33.03 -20.20
N LEU A 66 20.40 32.30 -20.44
CA LEU A 66 20.35 31.11 -21.31
C LEU A 66 19.52 31.32 -22.58
N SER A 67 19.21 32.56 -22.95
CA SER A 67 18.37 32.86 -24.11
C SER A 67 18.97 32.39 -25.46
N SER A 68 20.29 32.22 -25.54
CA SER A 68 20.99 31.68 -26.72
C SER A 68 20.98 30.15 -26.81
N PHE A 69 20.57 29.44 -25.76
CA PHE A 69 20.63 27.98 -25.73
C PHE A 69 19.54 27.38 -26.62
N ASP A 70 19.96 26.53 -27.56
CA ASP A 70 19.11 25.57 -28.27
C ASP A 70 19.31 24.18 -27.65
N THR A 71 18.30 23.69 -26.94
CA THR A 71 18.38 22.40 -26.23
C THR A 71 17.65 21.27 -26.95
N ARG A 72 17.21 21.46 -28.20
CA ARG A 72 16.35 20.48 -28.92
C ARG A 72 16.97 19.10 -29.08
N ASN A 73 18.29 18.99 -28.99
CA ASN A 73 19.04 17.74 -29.14
C ASN A 73 19.57 17.19 -27.80
N VAL A 74 19.31 17.89 -26.69
CA VAL A 74 19.76 17.46 -25.36
C VAL A 74 18.92 16.28 -24.89
N ILE A 75 19.62 15.26 -24.41
CA ILE A 75 19.09 13.99 -23.90
C ILE A 75 19.21 13.95 -22.37
N ASP A 76 20.29 14.53 -21.82
CA ASP A 76 20.56 14.52 -20.38
C ASP A 76 20.67 15.94 -19.81
N MET A 77 19.85 16.21 -18.78
CA MET A 77 19.84 17.46 -18.01
C MET A 77 19.90 17.20 -16.50
N ASN A 78 20.33 16.01 -16.06
CA ASN A 78 20.41 15.71 -14.63
C ASN A 78 21.33 16.71 -13.92
N ASP A 79 20.93 17.14 -12.73
CA ASP A 79 21.63 18.08 -11.86
C ASP A 79 22.02 19.43 -12.49
N MET A 80 21.49 19.81 -13.67
CA MET A 80 22.01 20.96 -14.44
C MET A 80 22.17 22.25 -13.62
N PHE A 81 21.25 22.53 -12.69
CA PHE A 81 21.28 23.67 -11.77
C PHE A 81 21.32 23.27 -10.28
N SER A 82 21.66 22.01 -9.99
CA SER A 82 21.70 21.47 -8.63
C SER A 82 22.66 22.26 -7.74
N GLY A 83 22.26 22.72 -6.55
CA GLY A 83 23.09 23.51 -5.65
C GLY A 83 23.47 24.92 -6.16
N ALA A 84 22.75 25.46 -7.14
CA ALA A 84 22.89 26.85 -7.57
C ALA A 84 22.15 27.81 -6.62
N ASP A 85 22.52 27.76 -5.34
CA ASP A 85 21.75 28.29 -4.19
C ASP A 85 21.41 29.78 -4.26
N LYS A 86 22.17 30.58 -5.02
CA LYS A 86 22.03 32.04 -5.11
C LYS A 86 21.32 32.51 -6.37
N LEU A 87 20.96 31.62 -7.30
CA LEU A 87 20.12 32.00 -8.43
C LEU A 87 18.75 32.44 -7.92
N THR A 88 18.36 33.67 -8.23
CA THR A 88 17.07 34.25 -7.84
C THR A 88 16.05 34.24 -8.96
N ASN A 89 16.50 34.12 -10.21
CA ASN A 89 15.69 34.00 -11.40
C ASN A 89 16.38 33.06 -12.41
N LEU A 90 15.59 32.31 -13.16
CA LEU A 90 16.07 31.42 -14.21
C LEU A 90 15.06 31.41 -15.36
N ASN A 91 15.42 32.05 -16.48
CA ASN A 91 14.58 32.06 -17.68
C ASN A 91 14.89 30.85 -18.57
N LEU A 92 13.93 29.93 -18.66
CA LEU A 92 14.02 28.71 -19.46
C LEU A 92 13.14 28.71 -20.70
N SER A 93 12.69 29.88 -21.17
CA SER A 93 11.74 29.96 -22.29
C SER A 93 12.29 29.40 -23.62
N SER A 94 13.61 29.37 -23.80
CA SER A 94 14.30 28.78 -24.96
C SER A 94 14.42 27.26 -24.91
N PHE A 95 14.13 26.64 -23.76
CA PHE A 95 14.34 25.21 -23.58
C PHE A 95 13.27 24.39 -24.31
N ASN A 96 13.75 23.40 -25.06
CA ASN A 96 12.97 22.31 -25.63
C ASN A 96 13.47 21.00 -25.02
N THR A 97 12.63 20.35 -24.21
CA THR A 97 13.01 19.15 -23.45
C THR A 97 12.45 17.86 -24.03
N LYS A 98 11.87 17.87 -25.24
CA LYS A 98 11.15 16.72 -25.81
C LYS A 98 11.97 15.42 -25.89
N ASN A 99 13.30 15.54 -25.98
CA ASN A 99 14.23 14.42 -26.12
C ASN A 99 14.90 14.04 -24.79
N VAL A 100 14.65 14.79 -23.71
CA VAL A 100 15.31 14.59 -22.43
C VAL A 100 14.76 13.34 -21.75
N THR A 101 15.65 12.48 -21.27
CA THR A 101 15.31 11.22 -20.58
C THR A 101 15.61 11.26 -19.08
N ASP A 102 16.52 12.12 -18.63
CA ASP A 102 16.87 12.29 -17.22
C ASP A 102 16.81 13.78 -16.81
N MET A 103 15.99 14.07 -15.78
CA MET A 103 15.87 15.39 -15.15
C MET A 103 16.10 15.31 -13.63
N SER A 104 16.69 14.21 -13.16
CA SER A 104 16.97 14.02 -11.74
C SER A 104 17.85 15.14 -11.21
N GLY A 105 17.49 15.68 -10.05
CA GLY A 105 18.22 16.76 -9.38
C GLY A 105 18.31 18.09 -10.14
N MET A 106 17.65 18.27 -11.29
CA MET A 106 17.87 19.42 -12.18
C MET A 106 17.79 20.78 -11.48
N PHE A 107 16.87 20.93 -10.52
CA PHE A 107 16.70 22.14 -9.70
C PHE A 107 16.88 21.85 -8.20
N SER A 108 17.59 20.79 -7.84
CA SER A 108 17.83 20.47 -6.43
C SER A 108 18.64 21.59 -5.77
N GLY A 109 18.31 22.00 -4.56
CA GLY A 109 19.06 22.99 -3.81
C GLY A 109 19.01 24.41 -4.37
N THR A 110 18.17 24.73 -5.37
CA THR A 110 18.01 26.12 -5.86
C THR A 110 17.23 26.98 -4.85
N SER A 111 17.79 27.14 -3.66
CA SER A 111 17.15 27.66 -2.44
C SER A 111 16.84 29.16 -2.46
N SER A 112 17.29 29.89 -3.48
CA SER A 112 16.93 31.30 -3.70
C SER A 112 15.90 31.55 -4.80
N LEU A 113 15.54 30.55 -5.61
CA LEU A 113 14.49 30.70 -6.62
C LEU A 113 13.12 30.82 -5.94
N THR A 114 12.35 31.84 -6.33
CA THR A 114 10.99 32.09 -5.81
C THR A 114 9.88 31.70 -6.78
N ASP A 115 10.20 31.67 -8.08
CA ASP A 115 9.33 31.29 -9.18
C ASP A 115 10.14 30.49 -10.22
N LEU A 116 9.46 29.60 -10.95
CA LEU A 116 10.06 28.76 -11.98
C LEU A 116 9.01 28.40 -13.04
N ASN A 117 9.16 28.98 -14.24
CA ASN A 117 8.25 28.71 -15.35
C ASN A 117 8.71 27.49 -16.16
N LEU A 118 7.94 26.40 -16.07
CA LEU A 118 8.19 25.14 -16.78
C LEU A 118 7.16 24.85 -17.90
N SER A 119 6.38 25.84 -18.33
CA SER A 119 5.29 25.64 -19.31
C SER A 119 5.73 25.07 -20.67
N ASN A 120 6.99 25.29 -21.06
CA ASN A 120 7.57 24.76 -22.31
C ASN A 120 8.16 23.35 -22.17
N PHE A 121 8.18 22.77 -20.96
CA PHE A 121 8.74 21.44 -20.76
C PHE A 121 7.81 20.37 -21.33
N ASN A 122 8.39 19.46 -22.11
CA ASN A 122 7.79 18.19 -22.48
C ASN A 122 8.56 17.08 -21.76
N THR A 123 7.87 16.30 -20.93
CA THR A 123 8.46 15.24 -20.11
C THR A 123 8.06 13.82 -20.55
N GLU A 124 7.45 13.66 -21.74
CA GLU A 124 6.91 12.36 -22.21
C GLU A 124 7.96 11.24 -22.37
N ASN A 125 9.24 11.61 -22.39
CA ASN A 125 10.38 10.70 -22.52
C ASN A 125 11.22 10.59 -21.24
N VAL A 126 10.88 11.34 -20.19
CA VAL A 126 11.65 11.35 -18.95
C VAL A 126 11.38 10.06 -18.16
N ALA A 127 12.46 9.36 -17.81
CA ALA A 127 12.44 8.15 -17.01
C ALA A 127 12.78 8.40 -15.53
N ASN A 128 13.53 9.46 -15.24
CA ASN A 128 13.96 9.78 -13.88
C ASN A 128 13.69 11.25 -13.51
N MET A 129 12.97 11.47 -12.41
CA MET A 129 12.68 12.79 -11.83
C MET A 129 13.10 12.86 -10.34
N SER A 130 13.93 11.92 -9.87
CA SER A 130 14.37 11.89 -8.48
C SER A 130 15.02 13.21 -8.09
N SER A 131 14.70 13.75 -6.91
CA SER A 131 15.24 15.00 -6.38
C SER A 131 15.03 16.25 -7.25
N MET A 132 14.22 16.22 -8.31
CA MET A 132 14.17 17.30 -9.32
C MET A 132 13.99 18.69 -8.71
N PHE A 133 13.18 18.83 -7.65
CA PHE A 133 12.94 20.09 -6.92
C PHE A 133 13.35 20.03 -5.44
N SER A 134 14.11 19.01 -5.05
CA SER A 134 14.53 18.80 -3.65
C SER A 134 15.28 20.01 -3.11
N GLY A 135 14.82 20.64 -2.05
CA GLY A 135 15.48 21.77 -1.41
C GLY A 135 15.31 23.11 -2.15
N ALA A 136 14.43 23.21 -3.15
CA ALA A 136 14.01 24.47 -3.77
C ALA A 136 13.09 25.26 -2.81
N SER A 137 13.62 25.57 -1.63
CA SER A 137 12.86 25.89 -0.41
C SER A 137 12.12 27.24 -0.45
N LYS A 138 12.42 28.11 -1.41
CA LYS A 138 11.75 29.40 -1.61
C LYS A 138 10.73 29.43 -2.75
N LEU A 139 10.59 28.34 -3.52
CA LEU A 139 9.52 28.27 -4.52
C LEU A 139 8.16 28.29 -3.81
N THR A 140 7.34 29.27 -4.17
CA THR A 140 6.02 29.49 -3.56
C THR A 140 4.89 28.85 -4.36
N ASN A 141 5.12 28.63 -5.66
CA ASN A 141 4.22 28.00 -6.60
C ASN A 141 5.03 27.13 -7.57
N LEU A 142 4.40 26.06 -8.07
CA LEU A 142 4.98 25.18 -9.08
C LEU A 142 3.87 24.60 -9.94
N ASN A 143 3.82 25.02 -11.21
CA ASN A 143 2.86 24.51 -12.18
C ASN A 143 3.45 23.31 -12.94
N LEU A 144 2.87 22.13 -12.72
CA LEU A 144 3.29 20.86 -13.34
C LEU A 144 2.21 20.24 -14.25
N SER A 145 1.21 21.02 -14.65
CA SER A 145 0.06 20.54 -15.44
C SER A 145 0.44 19.97 -16.81
N ASN A 146 1.59 20.37 -17.37
CA ASN A 146 2.14 19.86 -18.62
C ASN A 146 3.01 18.60 -18.46
N PHE A 147 3.27 18.16 -17.22
CA PHE A 147 4.11 16.98 -17.00
C PHE A 147 3.35 15.70 -17.34
N ASN A 148 3.98 14.89 -18.19
CA ASN A 148 3.64 13.49 -18.43
C ASN A 148 4.66 12.63 -17.68
N THR A 149 4.20 11.86 -16.69
CA THR A 149 5.05 11.00 -15.85
C THR A 149 4.92 9.51 -16.16
N SER A 150 4.21 9.14 -17.24
CA SER A 150 3.88 7.74 -17.56
C SER A 150 5.10 6.83 -17.78
N LYS A 151 6.29 7.37 -18.03
CA LYS A 151 7.55 6.61 -18.15
C LYS A 151 8.48 6.72 -16.94
N VAL A 152 8.12 7.53 -15.94
CA VAL A 152 8.97 7.80 -14.79
C VAL A 152 8.99 6.59 -13.86
N THR A 153 10.19 6.15 -13.48
CA THR A 153 10.41 5.04 -12.53
C THR A 153 10.90 5.54 -11.17
N GLY A 154 11.65 6.65 -11.12
CA GLY A 154 12.18 7.24 -9.90
C GLY A 154 11.60 8.62 -9.58
N MET A 155 11.01 8.76 -8.39
CA MET A 155 10.46 10.01 -7.85
C MET A 155 10.91 10.28 -6.41
N GLN A 156 11.90 9.53 -5.90
CA GLN A 156 12.44 9.76 -4.56
C GLN A 156 12.88 11.21 -4.39
N THR A 157 12.61 11.77 -3.22
CA THR A 157 12.98 13.13 -2.81
C THR A 157 12.54 14.26 -3.75
N MET A 158 11.63 14.02 -4.71
CA MET A 158 11.30 14.98 -5.78
C MET A 158 10.89 16.37 -5.26
N PHE A 159 10.13 16.42 -4.17
CA PHE A 159 9.64 17.65 -3.52
C PHE A 159 10.15 17.82 -2.08
N TYR A 160 11.20 17.07 -1.70
CA TYR A 160 11.79 17.11 -0.36
C TYR A 160 12.18 18.55 0.03
N GLY A 161 11.82 19.01 1.23
CA GLY A 161 12.29 20.30 1.75
C GLY A 161 11.80 21.55 0.98
N MET A 162 10.73 21.45 0.19
CA MET A 162 10.10 22.59 -0.49
C MET A 162 9.26 23.44 0.48
N ASN A 163 9.94 24.11 1.41
CA ASN A 163 9.35 24.76 2.59
C ASN A 163 8.36 25.90 2.30
N SER A 164 8.56 26.67 1.23
CA SER A 164 7.68 27.82 0.92
C SER A 164 6.45 27.47 0.08
N LEU A 165 6.33 26.22 -0.36
CA LEU A 165 5.22 25.79 -1.21
C LEU A 165 3.91 25.79 -0.39
N SER A 166 2.83 26.29 -0.97
CA SER A 166 1.52 26.42 -0.33
C SER A 166 0.43 25.56 -0.96
N SER A 167 0.66 25.08 -2.18
CA SER A 167 -0.19 24.14 -2.89
C SER A 167 0.61 23.42 -3.96
N LEU A 168 0.15 22.23 -4.35
CA LEU A 168 0.73 21.47 -5.45
C LEU A 168 -0.39 20.67 -6.11
N ASN A 169 -0.48 20.76 -7.44
CA ASN A 169 -1.39 19.92 -8.24
C ASN A 169 -0.57 18.85 -8.97
N VAL A 170 -0.81 17.59 -8.61
CA VAL A 170 -0.20 16.39 -9.20
C VAL A 170 -1.25 15.41 -9.71
N SER A 171 -2.48 15.87 -9.93
CA SER A 171 -3.58 15.02 -10.42
C SER A 171 -3.31 14.40 -11.80
N ASN A 172 -2.45 15.04 -12.62
CA ASN A 172 -2.01 14.56 -13.93
C ASN A 172 -0.88 13.50 -13.86
N PHE A 173 -0.33 13.21 -12.69
CA PHE A 173 0.77 12.25 -12.57
C PHE A 173 0.25 10.82 -12.73
N ASP A 174 0.74 10.14 -13.75
CA ASP A 174 0.68 8.68 -13.86
C ASP A 174 1.90 8.10 -13.14
N THR A 175 1.68 7.48 -11.98
CA THR A 175 2.75 6.86 -11.17
C THR A 175 2.78 5.33 -11.30
N SER A 176 2.05 4.76 -12.27
CA SER A 176 1.91 3.31 -12.40
C SER A 176 3.22 2.57 -12.71
N ASN A 177 4.25 3.26 -13.20
CA ASN A 177 5.59 2.72 -13.45
C ASN A 177 6.63 3.09 -12.38
N VAL A 178 6.25 3.89 -11.38
CA VAL A 178 7.16 4.34 -10.33
C VAL A 178 7.47 3.19 -9.38
N THR A 179 8.77 2.97 -9.12
CA THR A 179 9.26 1.96 -8.17
C THR A 179 9.82 2.59 -6.90
N ASN A 180 10.24 3.86 -6.91
CA ASN A 180 10.79 4.54 -5.73
C ASN A 180 10.15 5.93 -5.51
N MET A 181 9.56 6.11 -4.33
CA MET A 181 8.93 7.34 -3.82
C MET A 181 9.48 7.74 -2.43
N GLN A 182 10.63 7.20 -2.02
CA GLN A 182 11.26 7.53 -0.75
C GLN A 182 11.32 9.05 -0.55
N GLN A 183 10.88 9.53 0.61
CA GLN A 183 10.99 10.94 1.01
C GLN A 183 10.43 11.97 0.02
N MET A 184 9.56 11.56 -0.91
CA MET A 184 9.09 12.41 -2.02
C MET A 184 8.51 13.75 -1.56
N PHE A 185 7.80 13.76 -0.43
CA PHE A 185 7.17 14.92 0.18
C PHE A 185 7.67 15.19 1.60
N ALA A 186 8.86 14.72 1.98
CA ALA A 186 9.37 14.87 3.34
C ALA A 186 9.97 16.25 3.61
N GLN A 187 10.09 16.60 4.89
CA GLN A 187 10.68 17.86 5.39
C GLN A 187 10.01 19.11 4.84
N MET A 188 8.75 19.02 4.42
CA MET A 188 8.01 20.17 3.91
C MET A 188 7.47 20.99 5.08
N SER A 189 8.24 22.00 5.51
CA SER A 189 7.90 22.82 6.68
C SER A 189 7.65 24.27 6.27
N ASN A 190 6.44 24.78 6.54
CA ASN A 190 6.11 26.19 6.35
C ASN A 190 5.51 26.76 7.64
N THR A 191 5.80 28.01 7.93
CA THR A 191 5.13 28.81 8.97
C THR A 191 4.42 29.98 8.29
N PRO A 192 3.09 30.22 8.35
CA PRO A 192 1.99 29.50 9.01
C PRO A 192 0.83 29.17 8.04
N THR A 193 1.05 28.39 6.99
CA THR A 193 -0.04 27.95 6.09
C THR A 193 -0.74 26.72 6.67
N THR A 194 -1.58 26.94 7.69
CA THR A 194 -2.46 25.89 8.20
C THR A 194 -3.54 25.59 7.16
N GLY A 195 -3.64 24.34 6.69
CA GLY A 195 -4.78 23.87 5.90
C GLY A 195 -4.50 23.36 4.48
N TRP A 196 -3.25 23.19 4.05
CA TRP A 196 -2.98 22.60 2.73
C TRP A 196 -3.58 21.19 2.63
N LYS A 197 -4.39 20.98 1.60
CA LYS A 197 -4.89 19.67 1.17
C LYS A 197 -4.06 19.16 -0.01
N LEU A 198 -3.35 18.05 0.20
CA LEU A 198 -2.63 17.34 -0.83
C LEU A 198 -3.48 16.16 -1.31
N ASP A 199 -3.86 16.19 -2.58
CA ASP A 199 -4.63 15.12 -3.23
C ASP A 199 -3.68 14.23 -4.05
N LEU A 200 -3.48 12.99 -3.61
CA LEU A 200 -2.71 11.95 -4.29
C LEU A 200 -3.61 10.80 -4.73
N SER A 201 -4.92 11.03 -4.87
CA SER A 201 -5.86 9.99 -5.30
C SER A 201 -5.57 9.48 -6.72
N SER A 202 -4.83 10.21 -7.56
CA SER A 202 -4.38 9.71 -8.88
C SER A 202 -3.23 8.71 -8.79
N PHE A 203 -2.53 8.61 -7.65
CA PHE A 203 -1.31 7.82 -7.55
C PHE A 203 -1.61 6.32 -7.51
N ASN A 204 -0.94 5.56 -8.36
CA ASN A 204 -0.98 4.11 -8.41
C ASN A 204 0.33 3.52 -7.87
N THR A 205 0.36 3.14 -6.60
CA THR A 205 1.60 2.69 -5.95
C THR A 205 1.83 1.18 -6.01
N LYS A 206 1.05 0.41 -6.79
CA LYS A 206 1.14 -1.06 -6.85
C LYS A 206 2.53 -1.60 -7.20
N ASN A 207 3.32 -0.81 -7.94
CA ASN A 207 4.65 -1.17 -8.42
C ASN A 207 5.77 -0.58 -7.54
N VAL A 208 5.43 0.28 -6.58
CA VAL A 208 6.39 0.90 -5.68
C VAL A 208 7.02 -0.16 -4.80
N GLU A 209 8.34 -0.05 -4.64
CA GLU A 209 9.21 -0.93 -3.87
C GLU A 209 9.75 -0.21 -2.63
N ASP A 210 9.82 1.13 -2.67
CA ASP A 210 10.22 1.97 -1.53
C ASP A 210 9.41 3.28 -1.52
N MET A 211 8.68 3.53 -0.42
CA MET A 211 8.03 4.81 -0.10
C MET A 211 8.35 5.25 1.34
N SER A 212 9.54 4.86 1.81
CA SER A 212 10.02 5.15 3.16
C SER A 212 10.09 6.65 3.39
N SER A 213 9.67 7.06 4.58
CA SER A 213 9.69 8.47 4.99
C SER A 213 8.99 9.43 4.03
N MET A 214 8.05 8.98 3.18
CA MET A 214 7.48 9.79 2.08
C MET A 214 6.97 11.15 2.54
N PHE A 215 6.37 11.24 3.73
CA PHE A 215 5.89 12.48 4.32
C PHE A 215 6.62 12.84 5.63
N ASN A 216 7.75 12.21 5.97
CA ASN A 216 8.43 12.45 7.25
C ASN A 216 8.68 13.95 7.50
N SER A 217 8.33 14.44 8.69
CA SER A 217 8.49 15.83 9.14
C SER A 217 7.82 16.86 8.22
N SER A 218 6.69 16.50 7.59
CA SER A 218 5.93 17.44 6.75
C SER A 218 4.91 18.19 7.60
N GLN A 219 5.17 19.46 7.80
CA GLN A 219 4.42 20.32 8.71
C GLN A 219 3.49 21.30 7.97
N ASN A 220 3.46 21.29 6.65
CA ASN A 220 2.54 22.13 5.87
C ASN A 220 1.31 21.37 5.36
N ILE A 221 1.34 20.04 5.27
CA ILE A 221 0.21 19.21 4.82
C ILE A 221 -0.77 19.01 5.97
N ALA A 222 -1.98 19.57 5.85
CA ALA A 222 -3.04 19.42 6.85
C ALA A 222 -4.01 18.28 6.51
N SER A 223 -4.23 18.03 5.22
CA SER A 223 -5.10 16.97 4.72
C SER A 223 -4.43 16.22 3.58
N LEU A 224 -4.56 14.89 3.57
CA LEU A 224 -3.95 14.02 2.59
C LEU A 224 -4.98 13.02 2.04
N ASP A 225 -5.08 12.88 0.72
CA ASP A 225 -5.84 11.79 0.08
C ASP A 225 -4.88 10.79 -0.56
N ILE A 226 -4.79 9.59 0.01
CA ILE A 226 -4.01 8.44 -0.48
C ILE A 226 -4.92 7.24 -0.76
N SER A 227 -6.16 7.49 -1.16
CA SER A 227 -7.18 6.44 -1.33
C SER A 227 -6.86 5.37 -2.37
N ASN A 228 -5.94 5.63 -3.30
CA ASN A 228 -5.50 4.65 -4.31
C ASN A 228 -4.12 4.04 -4.04
N PHE A 229 -3.52 4.31 -2.88
CA PHE A 229 -2.29 3.65 -2.49
C PHE A 229 -2.53 2.15 -2.29
N ASP A 230 -1.55 1.36 -2.71
CA ASP A 230 -1.46 -0.09 -2.64
C ASP A 230 -0.08 -0.47 -2.08
N ASP A 231 -0.05 -1.04 -0.88
CA ASP A 231 1.17 -1.43 -0.17
C ASP A 231 1.48 -2.93 -0.29
N ARG A 232 0.65 -3.71 -1.00
CA ARG A 232 0.73 -5.18 -0.98
C ARG A 232 2.05 -5.73 -1.51
N LYS A 233 2.70 -5.04 -2.46
CA LYS A 233 4.02 -5.41 -2.99
C LYS A 233 5.13 -5.25 -1.94
N LEU A 234 4.97 -4.27 -1.05
CA LEU A 234 5.95 -3.91 -0.02
C LEU A 234 6.06 -4.94 1.12
N TYR A 235 5.35 -6.07 1.10
CA TYR A 235 5.55 -7.19 2.05
C TYR A 235 6.28 -8.39 1.47
N SER A 236 6.41 -8.46 0.14
CA SER A 236 6.94 -9.65 -0.54
C SER A 236 8.47 -9.68 -0.65
N ALA A 237 9.16 -8.61 -0.24
CA ALA A 237 10.59 -8.41 -0.53
C ALA A 237 11.58 -8.89 0.56
N ASN A 238 11.21 -8.98 1.85
CA ASN A 238 12.05 -9.54 2.92
C ASN A 238 11.25 -9.62 4.23
N PRO A 239 11.42 -10.62 5.12
CA PRO A 239 10.70 -10.70 6.41
C PRO A 239 11.33 -9.89 7.55
N GLU A 240 12.47 -9.23 7.33
CA GLU A 240 12.95 -8.15 8.21
C GLU A 240 11.96 -6.97 8.17
N PRO A 241 11.80 -6.15 9.23
CA PRO A 241 10.90 -4.99 9.21
C PRO A 241 11.17 -4.14 7.97
N ASN A 242 10.26 -4.20 7.01
CA ASN A 242 10.55 -3.76 5.64
C ASN A 242 10.75 -2.24 5.63
N SER A 243 11.96 -1.80 5.31
CA SER A 243 12.38 -0.39 5.32
C SER A 243 11.50 0.49 4.44
N SER A 244 10.80 -0.08 3.46
CA SER A 244 10.02 0.60 2.44
C SER A 244 8.81 1.43 2.91
N LEU A 245 8.33 1.27 4.15
CA LEU A 245 7.28 2.12 4.76
C LEU A 245 7.75 2.83 6.05
N TYR A 246 9.02 2.66 6.40
CA TYR A 246 9.60 3.16 7.64
C TYR A 246 9.43 4.69 7.74
N TYR A 247 8.90 5.18 8.85
CA TYR A 247 8.72 6.61 9.11
C TYR A 247 7.86 7.38 8.10
N ILE A 248 7.01 6.72 7.30
CA ILE A 248 6.25 7.40 6.24
C ILE A 248 5.50 8.65 6.73
N PHE A 249 4.99 8.64 7.97
CA PHE A 249 4.31 9.76 8.62
C PHE A 249 5.01 10.30 9.89
N LEU A 250 6.29 9.98 10.13
CA LEU A 250 7.00 10.47 11.33
C LEU A 250 6.98 12.01 11.39
N ASP A 251 6.84 12.60 12.59
CA ASP A 251 6.92 14.04 12.85
C ASP A 251 5.98 14.96 12.01
N ASN A 252 4.83 14.46 11.57
CA ASN A 252 3.81 15.23 10.84
C ASN A 252 2.83 15.95 11.77
N THR A 253 3.28 17.01 12.47
CA THR A 253 2.47 17.70 13.49
C THR A 253 1.22 18.43 12.96
N SER A 254 1.17 18.73 11.66
CA SER A 254 0.05 19.48 11.05
C SER A 254 -1.01 18.59 10.40
N LEU A 255 -0.71 17.30 10.21
CA LEU A 255 -1.57 16.38 9.49
C LEU A 255 -2.78 16.01 10.35
N SER A 256 -3.92 16.58 10.00
CA SER A 256 -5.19 16.43 10.73
C SER A 256 -6.24 15.64 9.95
N LYS A 257 -5.98 15.26 8.69
CA LYS A 257 -6.89 14.44 7.88
C LYS A 257 -6.10 13.55 6.93
N ILE A 258 -6.41 12.26 6.90
CA ILE A 258 -5.88 11.32 5.90
C ILE A 258 -7.03 10.46 5.38
N LYS A 259 -7.19 10.37 4.07
CA LYS A 259 -8.11 9.43 3.44
C LYS A 259 -7.32 8.25 2.88
N VAL A 260 -7.62 7.04 3.35
CA VAL A 260 -6.93 5.80 2.98
C VAL A 260 -7.83 4.85 2.21
N GLY A 261 -7.24 4.04 1.33
CA GLY A 261 -7.92 3.02 0.53
C GLY A 261 -7.86 1.63 1.15
N GLU A 262 -8.64 0.69 0.60
CA GLU A 262 -8.68 -0.70 1.07
C GLU A 262 -7.37 -1.49 0.88
N ASN A 263 -6.51 -1.05 -0.03
CA ASN A 263 -5.25 -1.71 -0.39
C ASN A 263 -4.03 -1.12 0.35
N PHE A 264 -4.24 -0.17 1.26
CA PHE A 264 -3.17 0.45 2.05
C PHE A 264 -3.42 0.20 3.54
N LYS A 265 -2.46 -0.41 4.23
CA LYS A 265 -2.56 -0.77 5.65
C LYS A 265 -1.57 0.03 6.49
N LEU A 266 -2.11 0.96 7.27
CA LEU A 266 -1.33 1.83 8.17
C LEU A 266 -0.54 1.09 9.25
N SER A 267 -0.98 -0.10 9.69
CA SER A 267 -0.26 -0.91 10.69
C SER A 267 1.17 -1.27 10.29
N ASN A 268 1.49 -1.09 9.03
CA ASN A 268 2.77 -1.45 8.47
C ASN A 268 3.73 -0.25 8.34
N ALA A 269 3.26 0.95 8.65
CA ALA A 269 4.10 2.11 8.88
C ALA A 269 4.73 1.97 10.28
N TYR A 270 5.99 1.54 10.33
CA TYR A 270 6.71 1.34 11.60
C TYR A 270 7.30 2.67 12.11
N ILE A 271 7.17 2.91 13.42
CA ILE A 271 7.92 3.91 14.20
C ILE A 271 8.66 3.14 15.33
N PRO A 272 10.00 3.20 15.43
CA PRO A 272 10.77 2.58 16.50
C PRO A 272 10.50 3.21 17.85
N ALA A 273 10.61 2.36 18.87
CA ALA A 273 10.21 2.72 20.22
C ALA A 273 11.08 3.80 20.90
N ASP A 274 12.27 4.07 20.37
CA ASP A 274 13.23 4.98 20.99
C ASP A 274 13.03 6.45 20.56
N ASP A 275 12.23 6.72 19.52
CA ASP A 275 11.97 8.07 18.99
C ASP A 275 10.70 8.74 19.53
N TYR A 276 9.94 8.09 20.44
CA TYR A 276 8.74 8.69 21.04
C TYR A 276 9.01 9.97 21.85
N HIS A 277 10.25 10.18 22.29
CA HIS A 277 10.62 11.22 23.26
C HIS A 277 10.65 12.65 22.69
N ASN A 278 10.49 12.85 21.38
CA ASN A 278 10.55 14.17 20.72
C ASN A 278 9.18 14.72 20.26
N LEU A 279 8.09 14.01 20.53
CA LEU A 279 6.74 14.44 20.16
C LEU A 279 6.25 15.54 21.12
N LYS A 280 6.33 16.81 20.71
CA LYS A 280 5.73 17.93 21.47
C LYS A 280 4.21 17.94 21.32
N GLU A 281 3.51 18.20 22.42
CA GLU A 281 2.05 18.40 22.51
C GLU A 281 1.52 19.31 21.38
N GLY A 282 0.73 18.72 20.47
CA GLY A 282 0.12 19.40 19.33
C GLY A 282 -0.86 18.46 18.65
N GLN A 283 -2.15 18.77 18.78
CA GLN A 283 -3.26 17.82 18.77
C GLN A 283 -3.71 17.45 17.35
N ILE A 284 -3.79 16.15 17.05
CA ILE A 284 -4.69 15.62 16.01
C ILE A 284 -6.13 15.95 16.47
N ASN A 285 -6.80 16.86 15.79
CA ASN A 285 -8.03 17.51 16.24
C ASN A 285 -9.28 17.02 15.50
N ASN A 286 -10.26 16.46 16.25
CA ASN A 286 -11.70 16.23 16.01
C ASN A 286 -12.22 15.83 14.61
N ASN A 287 -11.36 15.51 13.65
CA ASN A 287 -11.72 15.38 12.25
C ASN A 287 -10.74 14.50 11.47
N THR A 288 -9.90 13.74 12.16
CA THR A 288 -8.85 12.88 11.61
C THR A 288 -9.33 11.43 11.51
N TRP A 289 -9.08 10.80 10.37
CA TRP A 289 -9.70 9.56 9.96
C TRP A 289 -8.66 8.44 10.00
N PHE A 290 -8.91 7.40 10.81
CA PHE A 290 -8.05 6.20 10.89
C PHE A 290 -8.90 4.96 11.08
N SER A 291 -8.75 3.93 10.25
CA SER A 291 -9.33 2.61 10.54
C SER A 291 -8.24 1.62 10.89
N TYR A 292 -8.19 1.16 12.15
CA TYR A 292 -7.49 -0.06 12.51
C TYR A 292 -8.36 -0.96 13.40
N ASN A 293 -8.40 -2.23 13.01
CA ASN A 293 -9.29 -3.26 13.49
C ASN A 293 -8.49 -4.23 14.37
N LYS A 294 -8.74 -4.20 15.68
CA LYS A 294 -8.52 -5.34 16.58
C LYS A 294 -9.46 -5.17 17.77
N ASP A 295 -10.36 -6.13 17.94
CA ASP A 295 -11.26 -6.35 19.10
C ASP A 295 -12.72 -5.86 19.00
N ASN A 296 -13.21 -5.46 17.83
CA ASN A 296 -14.66 -5.51 17.57
C ASN A 296 -14.88 -5.70 16.06
N GLU A 297 -14.74 -6.94 15.60
CA GLU A 297 -14.85 -7.31 14.18
C GLU A 297 -16.18 -6.89 13.50
N ASN A 298 -17.16 -6.42 14.28
CA ASN A 298 -18.53 -6.22 13.83
C ASN A 298 -19.15 -4.86 14.21
N ASN A 299 -18.46 -3.93 14.89
CA ASN A 299 -18.99 -2.57 15.13
C ASN A 299 -17.89 -1.64 15.68
N PRO A 300 -17.20 -0.84 14.86
CA PRO A 300 -16.17 0.08 15.36
C PRO A 300 -16.83 1.18 16.20
N ARG A 301 -16.52 1.23 17.50
CA ARG A 301 -16.92 2.33 18.39
C ARG A 301 -15.88 3.44 18.35
N LEU A 302 -16.35 4.67 18.55
CA LEU A 302 -15.52 5.86 18.79
C LEU A 302 -14.49 5.57 19.90
N ALA A 303 -13.23 5.90 19.65
CA ALA A 303 -12.27 6.07 20.74
C ALA A 303 -12.74 7.22 21.64
N ASP A 304 -12.54 7.10 22.95
CA ASP A 304 -12.79 8.19 23.89
C ASP A 304 -11.83 9.36 23.61
N LEU A 305 -12.32 10.37 22.87
CA LEU A 305 -11.57 11.55 22.43
C LEU A 305 -11.34 12.58 23.54
N THR A 306 -11.55 12.24 24.82
CA THR A 306 -11.24 13.15 25.95
C THR A 306 -9.74 13.41 26.13
N LYS A 307 -8.87 12.72 25.37
CA LYS A 307 -7.43 12.94 25.32
C LYS A 307 -6.95 13.11 23.87
N SER A 308 -6.05 14.05 23.64
CA SER A 308 -5.34 14.23 22.36
C SER A 308 -4.55 12.95 22.03
N VAL A 309 -4.67 12.42 20.81
CA VAL A 309 -3.88 11.27 20.32
C VAL A 309 -2.67 11.81 19.55
N LEU A 310 -1.46 11.39 19.93
CA LEU A 310 -0.23 11.74 19.21
C LEU A 310 -0.07 10.86 17.96
N VAL A 311 0.61 11.36 16.92
CA VAL A 311 0.97 10.54 15.75
C VAL A 311 1.74 9.28 16.20
N GLY A 312 2.62 9.39 17.20
CA GLY A 312 3.34 8.26 17.78
C GLY A 312 2.43 7.19 18.40
N ASP A 313 1.28 7.56 18.96
CA ASP A 313 0.34 6.61 19.58
C ASP A 313 -0.35 5.72 18.53
N LEU A 314 -0.48 6.19 17.28
CA LEU A 314 -1.03 5.42 16.16
C LEU A 314 -0.09 4.30 15.69
N PHE A 315 1.20 4.41 16.00
CA PHE A 315 2.27 3.58 15.45
C PHE A 315 3.17 3.00 16.54
N ASP A 316 2.70 2.94 17.80
CA ASP A 316 3.55 2.67 18.96
C ASP A 316 4.00 1.19 19.11
N GLY A 317 3.66 0.36 18.13
CA GLY A 317 3.91 -1.09 18.14
C GLY A 317 3.00 -1.89 19.07
N LYS A 318 2.07 -1.23 19.80
CA LYS A 318 1.02 -1.91 20.58
C LYS A 318 -0.29 -1.92 19.78
N ALA A 319 -1.09 -2.95 20.00
CA ALA A 319 -2.43 -3.02 19.42
C ALA A 319 -3.34 -2.00 20.11
N HIS A 320 -3.42 -0.80 19.54
CA HIS A 320 -4.39 0.20 19.95
C HIS A 320 -5.62 0.21 19.03
N GLN A 321 -6.80 0.39 19.63
CA GLN A 321 -8.08 0.50 18.94
C GLN A 321 -8.28 1.94 18.47
N TYR A 322 -7.98 2.24 17.20
CA TYR A 322 -8.30 3.53 16.60
C TYR A 322 -9.24 3.33 15.41
N ALA A 323 -10.48 3.79 15.59
CA ALA A 323 -11.51 3.75 14.56
C ALA A 323 -11.96 5.16 14.17
N ALA A 324 -12.21 5.31 12.87
CA ALA A 324 -12.74 6.49 12.23
C ALA A 324 -14.18 6.69 12.70
N VAL A 325 -14.62 7.95 12.78
CA VAL A 325 -16.04 8.27 12.78
C VAL A 325 -16.57 7.97 11.37
N PRO A 326 -17.43 6.96 11.18
CA PRO A 326 -18.10 6.76 9.91
C PRO A 326 -19.16 7.87 9.74
N GLY A 327 -19.27 8.49 8.57
CA GLY A 327 -20.40 9.35 8.14
C GLY A 327 -21.12 10.23 9.19
N ALA A 328 -22.43 10.42 8.99
CA ALA A 328 -23.35 10.95 10.00
C ALA A 328 -23.84 9.80 10.92
N PRO A 329 -24.35 10.09 12.13
CA PRO A 329 -25.01 9.10 12.97
C PRO A 329 -26.05 8.31 12.17
N TYR A 330 -26.02 6.99 12.30
CA TYR A 330 -27.00 6.14 11.65
C TYR A 330 -28.29 6.10 12.49
N GLU A 331 -29.28 6.88 12.09
CA GLU A 331 -30.62 6.92 12.68
C GLU A 331 -31.61 5.99 11.93
N GLY A 332 -31.12 5.18 11.00
CA GLY A 332 -31.94 4.29 10.18
C GLY A 332 -32.41 3.03 10.91
N SER A 333 -33.32 2.29 10.28
CA SER A 333 -33.85 1.04 10.84
C SER A 333 -32.75 0.02 11.15
N LYS A 334 -32.81 -0.62 12.31
CA LYS A 334 -31.88 -1.71 12.69
C LYS A 334 -32.24 -3.05 12.07
N THR A 335 -33.14 -3.07 11.08
CA THR A 335 -33.57 -4.28 10.38
C THR A 335 -33.05 -4.27 8.95
N VAL A 336 -32.41 -5.37 8.56
CA VAL A 336 -32.00 -5.63 7.17
C VAL A 336 -32.89 -6.73 6.59
N ASN A 337 -33.43 -6.51 5.40
CA ASN A 337 -34.11 -7.57 4.64
C ASN A 337 -33.09 -8.31 3.80
N ILE A 338 -33.09 -9.64 3.88
CA ILE A 338 -32.18 -10.49 3.13
C ILE A 338 -33.00 -11.40 2.23
N LYS A 339 -32.81 -11.28 0.91
CA LYS A 339 -33.53 -12.10 -0.06
C LYS A 339 -33.10 -13.56 0.08
N ASN A 340 -34.02 -14.47 -0.21
CA ASN A 340 -33.68 -15.88 -0.27
C ASN A 340 -34.64 -16.65 -1.19
N ASN A 341 -34.25 -17.88 -1.51
CA ASN A 341 -34.97 -18.76 -2.43
C ASN A 341 -36.20 -19.48 -1.83
N LEU A 342 -36.50 -19.33 -0.53
CA LEU A 342 -37.65 -19.97 0.12
C LEU A 342 -38.78 -19.00 0.45
N ASP A 343 -38.45 -17.77 0.85
CA ASP A 343 -39.39 -16.72 1.20
C ASP A 343 -39.42 -15.65 0.10
N LYS A 344 -40.56 -15.49 -0.58
CA LYS A 344 -40.71 -14.52 -1.69
C LYS A 344 -40.42 -13.07 -1.29
N ASP A 345 -40.65 -12.73 -0.02
CA ASP A 345 -40.44 -11.38 0.53
C ASP A 345 -39.11 -11.24 1.30
N GLY A 346 -38.25 -12.27 1.25
CA GLY A 346 -37.01 -12.35 2.01
C GLY A 346 -37.21 -12.61 3.51
N THR A 347 -36.12 -12.57 4.27
CA THR A 347 -36.13 -12.68 5.73
C THR A 347 -35.64 -11.38 6.34
N ASN A 348 -36.45 -10.77 7.21
CA ASN A 348 -36.04 -9.61 7.99
C ASN A 348 -35.18 -10.06 9.19
N VAL A 349 -34.00 -9.46 9.33
CA VAL A 349 -33.09 -9.69 10.45
C VAL A 349 -32.92 -8.38 11.21
N THR A 350 -33.31 -8.37 12.49
CA THR A 350 -33.08 -7.24 13.38
C THR A 350 -31.71 -7.39 14.05
N ILE A 351 -30.86 -6.38 13.89
CA ILE A 351 -29.55 -6.30 14.51
C ILE A 351 -29.72 -5.87 15.96
N GLN A 352 -29.07 -6.58 16.89
CA GLN A 352 -29.11 -6.25 18.31
C GLN A 352 -28.45 -4.89 18.57
N ASP A 353 -29.02 -4.12 19.50
CA ASP A 353 -28.51 -2.78 19.84
C ASP A 353 -27.04 -2.76 20.25
N SER A 354 -26.56 -3.83 20.90
CA SER A 354 -25.17 -3.99 21.33
C SER A 354 -24.15 -4.03 20.18
N ILE A 355 -24.58 -4.45 18.99
CA ILE A 355 -23.74 -4.64 17.79
C ILE A 355 -24.26 -3.83 16.59
N SER A 356 -25.24 -2.95 16.81
CA SER A 356 -25.86 -2.15 15.74
C SER A 356 -24.86 -1.13 15.20
N PRO A 357 -24.78 -0.97 13.87
CA PRO A 357 -24.05 0.14 13.25
C PRO A 357 -24.47 1.47 13.88
N GLU A 358 -23.52 2.22 14.43
CA GLU A 358 -23.78 3.53 15.04
C GLU A 358 -23.71 4.66 14.00
N TYR A 359 -23.20 4.36 12.79
CA TYR A 359 -22.85 5.37 11.78
C TYR A 359 -22.96 4.88 10.33
N ILE A 360 -23.23 5.80 9.40
CA ILE A 360 -23.28 5.47 7.95
C ILE A 360 -21.91 4.95 7.46
N ASN A 361 -21.92 3.88 6.67
CA ASN A 361 -20.80 3.09 6.15
C ASN A 361 -20.08 2.17 7.15
N SER A 362 -20.48 2.15 8.42
CA SER A 362 -20.08 1.05 9.32
C SER A 362 -20.74 -0.26 8.89
N TYR A 363 -20.08 -1.37 9.17
CA TYR A 363 -20.56 -2.69 8.79
C TYR A 363 -20.30 -3.74 9.87
N LEU A 364 -21.08 -4.81 9.80
CA LEU A 364 -20.93 -6.00 10.63
C LEU A 364 -21.13 -7.27 9.82
N TYR A 365 -20.63 -8.39 10.33
CA TYR A 365 -21.05 -9.70 9.85
C TYR A 365 -22.11 -10.28 10.77
N ILE A 366 -23.19 -10.78 10.17
CA ILE A 366 -24.19 -11.60 10.85
C ILE A 366 -24.17 -13.02 10.28
N ASP A 367 -24.58 -13.98 11.11
CA ASP A 367 -24.88 -15.32 10.61
C ASP A 367 -26.13 -15.30 9.73
N ALA A 368 -26.14 -16.12 8.68
CA ALA A 368 -27.32 -16.33 7.88
C ALA A 368 -28.48 -16.88 8.75
N PRO A 369 -29.73 -16.42 8.56
CA PRO A 369 -30.86 -16.88 9.36
C PRO A 369 -31.01 -18.40 9.28
N LYS A 370 -31.26 -19.05 10.41
CA LYS A 370 -31.43 -20.52 10.43
C LYS A 370 -32.83 -20.88 9.93
N LYS A 371 -32.92 -21.81 8.98
CA LYS A 371 -34.18 -22.44 8.55
C LYS A 371 -34.12 -23.93 8.87
N SER A 372 -35.11 -24.43 9.62
CA SER A 372 -35.17 -25.83 10.02
C SER A 372 -35.18 -26.74 8.79
N GLY A 373 -34.27 -27.72 8.74
CA GLY A 373 -34.13 -28.62 7.61
C GLY A 373 -33.41 -28.04 6.40
N TYR A 374 -32.72 -26.90 6.51
CA TYR A 374 -31.94 -26.29 5.42
C TYR A 374 -30.57 -25.77 5.90
N THR A 375 -29.57 -25.79 5.00
CA THR A 375 -28.28 -25.10 5.17
C THR A 375 -28.24 -23.84 4.30
N ALA A 376 -27.71 -22.74 4.83
CA ALA A 376 -27.58 -21.46 4.14
C ALA A 376 -26.20 -21.30 3.47
N SER A 377 -26.15 -20.67 2.30
CA SER A 377 -24.93 -20.21 1.62
C SER A 377 -25.13 -18.79 1.08
N PRO A 378 -24.27 -17.80 1.42
CA PRO A 378 -23.17 -17.90 2.39
C PRO A 378 -23.68 -18.05 3.84
N THR A 379 -22.82 -18.52 4.74
CA THR A 379 -23.15 -18.68 6.18
C THR A 379 -22.99 -17.40 6.99
N LYS A 380 -22.19 -16.45 6.50
CA LYS A 380 -22.04 -15.10 7.04
C LYS A 380 -22.39 -14.05 5.99
N ILE A 381 -22.98 -12.96 6.42
CA ILE A 381 -23.51 -11.90 5.56
C ILE A 381 -22.98 -10.57 6.07
N LYS A 382 -22.39 -9.78 5.19
CA LYS A 382 -21.95 -8.42 5.51
C LYS A 382 -23.15 -7.49 5.49
N VAL A 383 -23.42 -6.80 6.58
CA VAL A 383 -24.48 -5.78 6.69
C VAL A 383 -23.82 -4.43 6.83
N THR A 384 -24.12 -3.50 5.94
CA THR A 384 -23.54 -2.14 5.91
C THR A 384 -24.63 -1.11 6.13
N ALA A 385 -24.40 -0.15 7.03
CA ALA A 385 -25.29 0.99 7.23
C ALA A 385 -25.15 1.99 6.09
N THR A 386 -26.27 2.40 5.49
CA THR A 386 -26.32 3.45 4.46
C THR A 386 -27.25 4.57 4.90
N ALA A 387 -27.25 5.70 4.19
CA ALA A 387 -28.22 6.77 4.45
C ALA A 387 -29.68 6.33 4.32
N ASN A 388 -29.94 5.21 3.62
CA ASN A 388 -31.29 4.70 3.35
C ASN A 388 -31.65 3.44 4.17
N GLY A 389 -30.78 3.02 5.11
CA GLY A 389 -30.99 1.82 5.91
C GLY A 389 -29.83 0.82 5.83
N LEU A 390 -30.00 -0.34 6.45
CA LEU A 390 -29.04 -1.44 6.38
C LEU A 390 -29.15 -2.19 5.05
N VAL A 391 -28.01 -2.51 4.44
CA VAL A 391 -27.91 -3.27 3.18
C VAL A 391 -27.03 -4.51 3.38
N ALA A 392 -27.50 -5.66 2.91
CA ALA A 392 -26.76 -6.93 2.95
C ALA A 392 -25.89 -7.13 1.69
N SER A 393 -24.72 -7.75 1.86
CA SER A 393 -23.83 -8.20 0.79
C SER A 393 -23.27 -9.60 1.10
N PRO A 394 -23.50 -10.61 0.25
CA PRO A 394 -24.43 -10.58 -0.89
C PRO A 394 -25.87 -10.28 -0.43
N ASP A 395 -26.71 -9.75 -1.33
CA ASP A 395 -28.09 -9.36 -1.00
C ASP A 395 -29.08 -10.54 -1.00
N GLU A 396 -28.60 -11.74 -1.35
CA GLU A 396 -29.37 -12.99 -1.40
C GLU A 396 -28.62 -14.17 -0.73
N ILE A 397 -29.37 -15.01 -0.01
CA ILE A 397 -28.93 -16.27 0.58
C ILE A 397 -29.63 -17.43 -0.15
N THR A 398 -28.89 -18.50 -0.43
CA THR A 398 -29.48 -19.75 -0.91
C THR A 398 -29.62 -20.76 0.24
N TYR A 399 -30.85 -21.20 0.52
CA TYR A 399 -31.14 -22.34 1.38
C TYR A 399 -31.20 -23.63 0.57
N THR A 400 -30.46 -24.64 1.02
CA THR A 400 -30.47 -25.99 0.45
C THR A 400 -31.02 -26.97 1.48
N ALA A 401 -32.01 -27.78 1.12
CA ALA A 401 -32.63 -28.74 2.03
C ALA A 401 -31.61 -29.76 2.54
N ILE A 402 -31.62 -30.00 3.84
CA ILE A 402 -30.88 -31.06 4.52
C ILE A 402 -31.64 -32.36 4.23
N PRO A 403 -31.05 -33.34 3.52
CA PRO A 403 -31.75 -34.56 3.17
C PRO A 403 -32.16 -35.35 4.43
N HIS A 404 -33.47 -35.55 4.63
CA HIS A 404 -33.96 -36.54 5.57
C HIS A 404 -33.82 -37.93 4.94
N THR A 405 -32.99 -38.79 5.54
CA THR A 405 -32.96 -40.21 5.17
C THR A 405 -34.08 -40.97 5.89
N SER A 406 -35.28 -40.89 5.33
CA SER A 406 -36.31 -41.92 5.48
C SER A 406 -36.40 -42.68 4.16
N GLY A 407 -36.23 -44.00 4.22
CA GLY A 407 -36.15 -44.87 3.05
C GLY A 407 -37.42 -44.87 2.20
N GLY A 408 -37.23 -44.98 0.89
CA GLY A 408 -38.30 -45.17 -0.11
C GLY A 408 -37.87 -44.62 -1.47
N GLY A 409 -37.80 -45.47 -2.50
CA GLY A 409 -37.10 -45.19 -3.77
C GLY A 409 -37.89 -44.52 -4.89
N SER A 410 -37.11 -44.14 -5.93
CA SER A 410 -37.45 -43.73 -7.32
C SER A 410 -38.30 -42.45 -7.48
N SER A 411 -38.10 -41.54 -8.44
CA SER A 411 -37.44 -41.59 -9.75
C SER A 411 -37.10 -40.17 -10.27
N SER A 412 -36.14 -40.12 -11.19
CA SER A 412 -35.51 -39.04 -11.97
C SER A 412 -36.31 -37.79 -12.42
N SER A 413 -35.61 -36.65 -12.51
CA SER A 413 -35.44 -35.89 -13.77
C SER A 413 -34.16 -35.04 -13.72
N GLY A 414 -33.36 -35.09 -14.79
CA GLY A 414 -31.97 -34.63 -14.80
C GLY A 414 -31.75 -33.14 -15.10
N SER A 415 -30.55 -32.68 -14.72
CA SER A 415 -29.79 -31.67 -15.42
C SER A 415 -28.31 -31.88 -15.07
N THR A 416 -27.52 -32.28 -16.08
CA THR A 416 -26.07 -32.47 -15.97
C THR A 416 -25.37 -31.12 -16.02
N SER A 417 -25.07 -30.54 -14.86
CA SER A 417 -24.11 -29.44 -14.75
C SER A 417 -22.72 -30.04 -14.56
N ASN A 418 -21.90 -30.04 -15.60
CA ASN A 418 -20.48 -30.41 -15.49
C ASN A 418 -19.72 -29.30 -14.74
N GLY A 419 -18.89 -29.67 -13.75
CA GLY A 419 -18.10 -28.71 -12.99
C GLY A 419 -16.96 -28.09 -13.81
N ASN A 420 -16.53 -26.88 -13.46
CA ASN A 420 -15.37 -26.24 -14.09
C ASN A 420 -14.09 -26.64 -13.35
N ILE A 421 -13.05 -27.12 -14.08
CA ILE A 421 -11.77 -27.55 -13.50
C ILE A 421 -10.69 -26.50 -13.70
N LYS A 422 -9.91 -26.23 -12.65
CA LYS A 422 -8.67 -25.47 -12.67
C LYS A 422 -7.53 -26.33 -12.15
N LYS A 423 -6.41 -26.41 -12.87
CA LYS A 423 -5.18 -27.04 -12.35
C LYS A 423 -4.59 -26.21 -11.21
N SER A 424 -4.29 -26.86 -10.09
CA SER A 424 -3.72 -26.23 -8.89
C SER A 424 -3.09 -27.31 -8.02
N ILE A 425 -1.78 -27.22 -7.80
CA ILE A 425 -1.04 -28.19 -6.99
C ILE A 425 -0.99 -27.72 -5.54
N GLN A 426 -1.50 -28.54 -4.63
CA GLN A 426 -1.56 -28.26 -3.20
C GLN A 426 -1.75 -29.55 -2.40
N TYR A 427 -1.57 -29.45 -1.08
CA TYR A 427 -1.97 -30.53 -0.17
C TYR A 427 -3.19 -30.11 0.64
N VAL A 428 -4.04 -31.07 0.97
CA VAL A 428 -5.22 -30.87 1.79
C VAL A 428 -5.24 -31.90 2.92
N THR A 429 -5.63 -31.47 4.11
CA THR A 429 -5.80 -32.36 5.26
C THR A 429 -7.25 -32.33 5.71
N VAL A 430 -7.83 -33.48 6.03
CA VAL A 430 -9.23 -33.57 6.48
C VAL A 430 -9.38 -32.90 7.83
N ASN A 431 -10.42 -32.07 7.99
CA ASN A 431 -10.68 -31.37 9.24
C ASN A 431 -10.79 -32.38 10.42
N PRO A 432 -10.05 -32.21 11.53
CA PRO A 432 -10.12 -33.10 12.69
C PRO A 432 -11.52 -33.18 13.31
N ASP A 433 -12.34 -32.13 13.18
CA ASP A 433 -13.66 -32.07 13.79
C ASP A 433 -14.73 -32.87 13.03
N ILE A 434 -14.41 -33.37 11.83
CA ILE A 434 -15.30 -34.25 11.07
C ILE A 434 -14.74 -35.66 11.10
N GLY A 435 -15.56 -36.65 11.50
CA GLY A 435 -15.07 -38.04 11.62
C GLY A 435 -14.56 -38.62 10.28
N HIS A 436 -15.16 -38.23 9.16
CA HIS A 436 -14.67 -38.52 7.81
C HIS A 436 -15.19 -37.47 6.81
N ALA A 437 -14.42 -37.21 5.75
CA ALA A 437 -14.87 -36.42 4.62
C ALA A 437 -15.46 -37.31 3.51
N ASN A 438 -16.65 -36.94 3.06
CA ASN A 438 -17.28 -37.56 1.90
C ASN A 438 -16.55 -37.21 0.59
N LEU A 439 -16.52 -38.18 -0.33
CA LEU A 439 -15.99 -38.02 -1.67
C LEU A 439 -17.11 -37.89 -2.70
N TYR A 440 -16.86 -37.12 -3.75
CA TYR A 440 -17.80 -36.83 -4.81
C TYR A 440 -17.16 -37.08 -6.17
N THR A 441 -17.94 -37.55 -7.14
CA THR A 441 -17.53 -37.60 -8.55
C THR A 441 -17.54 -36.21 -9.18
N PHE A 442 -16.96 -36.07 -10.38
CA PHE A 442 -16.98 -34.85 -11.19
C PHE A 442 -18.41 -34.35 -11.47
N SER A 443 -19.38 -35.27 -11.49
CA SER A 443 -20.81 -34.94 -11.63
C SER A 443 -21.51 -34.53 -10.33
N GLY A 444 -20.77 -34.50 -9.21
CA GLY A 444 -21.27 -34.20 -7.86
C GLY A 444 -21.97 -35.36 -7.16
N LYS A 445 -21.94 -36.58 -7.72
CA LYS A 445 -22.52 -37.76 -7.06
C LYS A 445 -21.61 -38.24 -5.93
N LEU A 446 -22.18 -38.49 -4.76
CA LEU A 446 -21.48 -39.08 -3.62
C LEU A 446 -20.89 -40.46 -3.99
N VAL A 447 -19.59 -40.64 -3.74
CA VAL A 447 -18.92 -41.93 -3.81
C VAL A 447 -19.33 -42.71 -2.57
N LYS A 448 -20.05 -43.81 -2.77
CA LYS A 448 -20.52 -44.67 -1.68
C LYS A 448 -19.43 -45.70 -1.34
N ASN A 449 -19.28 -46.02 -0.06
CA ASN A 449 -18.37 -47.04 0.49
C ASN A 449 -16.90 -46.65 0.69
N ARG A 450 -16.53 -45.38 0.52
CA ARG A 450 -15.23 -44.85 0.97
C ARG A 450 -15.29 -43.34 1.17
N GLY A 451 -14.48 -42.86 2.10
CA GLY A 451 -14.28 -41.45 2.42
C GLY A 451 -12.84 -41.23 2.85
N LEU A 452 -12.52 -40.00 3.23
CA LEU A 452 -11.22 -39.67 3.80
C LEU A 452 -11.36 -39.61 5.31
N ASP A 453 -10.53 -40.36 6.04
CA ASP A 453 -10.54 -40.32 7.51
C ASP A 453 -10.12 -38.94 8.03
N HIS A 454 -10.57 -38.59 9.23
CA HIS A 454 -10.11 -37.37 9.90
C HIS A 454 -8.57 -37.33 9.99
N ASP A 455 -7.98 -36.14 9.90
CA ASP A 455 -6.53 -35.91 9.91
C ASP A 455 -5.73 -36.64 8.81
N SER A 456 -6.40 -37.18 7.78
CA SER A 456 -5.72 -37.79 6.64
C SER A 456 -5.26 -36.73 5.63
N ASP A 457 -4.04 -36.91 5.13
CA ASP A 457 -3.37 -35.99 4.20
C ASP A 457 -3.48 -36.46 2.76
N TRP A 458 -3.82 -35.53 1.86
CA TRP A 458 -4.06 -35.83 0.45
C TRP A 458 -3.40 -34.81 -0.47
N TYR A 459 -2.81 -35.33 -1.54
CA TYR A 459 -2.32 -34.51 -2.64
C TYR A 459 -3.49 -34.13 -3.55
N SER A 460 -3.54 -32.86 -3.96
CA SER A 460 -4.51 -32.33 -4.91
C SER A 460 -3.81 -31.57 -6.02
N ASP A 461 -4.13 -31.92 -7.26
CA ASP A 461 -3.59 -31.29 -8.47
C ASP A 461 -4.64 -30.49 -9.27
N GLU A 462 -5.92 -30.59 -8.88
CA GLU A 462 -7.02 -29.90 -9.51
C GLU A 462 -8.07 -29.41 -8.51
N ILE A 463 -8.66 -28.25 -8.82
CA ILE A 463 -9.82 -27.68 -8.12
C ILE A 463 -11.01 -27.74 -9.06
N MET A 464 -12.11 -28.34 -8.61
CA MET A 464 -13.39 -28.31 -9.31
C MET A 464 -14.31 -27.30 -8.65
N THR A 465 -14.96 -26.46 -9.46
CA THR A 465 -16.09 -25.65 -9.04
C THR A 465 -17.37 -26.26 -9.58
N LEU A 466 -18.21 -26.77 -8.68
CA LEU A 466 -19.50 -27.37 -9.02
C LEU A 466 -20.60 -26.67 -8.21
N LYS A 467 -21.51 -25.99 -8.92
CA LYS A 467 -22.63 -25.24 -8.31
C LYS A 467 -22.19 -24.23 -7.24
N GLY A 468 -21.05 -23.58 -7.45
CA GLY A 468 -20.49 -22.58 -6.54
C GLY A 468 -19.61 -23.15 -5.42
N ASP A 469 -19.68 -24.45 -5.14
CA ASP A 469 -18.81 -25.11 -4.18
C ASP A 469 -17.47 -25.47 -4.83
N HIS A 470 -16.38 -25.30 -4.08
CA HIS A 470 -15.05 -25.77 -4.48
C HIS A 470 -14.77 -27.16 -3.92
N TYR A 471 -14.07 -27.96 -4.72
CA TYR A 471 -13.64 -29.30 -4.39
C TYR A 471 -12.18 -29.49 -4.81
N TYR A 472 -11.45 -30.28 -4.03
CA TYR A 472 -10.08 -30.69 -4.32
C TYR A 472 -10.05 -32.12 -4.82
N ARG A 473 -9.35 -32.38 -5.92
CA ARG A 473 -9.19 -33.74 -6.43
C ARG A 473 -8.25 -34.51 -5.52
N VAL A 474 -8.64 -35.70 -5.11
CA VAL A 474 -7.78 -36.57 -4.25
C VAL A 474 -7.54 -37.95 -4.86
N ALA A 475 -8.36 -38.35 -5.85
CA ALA A 475 -8.08 -39.48 -6.73
C ALA A 475 -8.78 -39.31 -8.09
N THR A 476 -8.65 -40.30 -8.98
CA THR A 476 -9.31 -40.28 -10.29
C THR A 476 -10.83 -40.23 -10.11
N ASP A 477 -11.43 -39.11 -10.53
CA ASP A 477 -12.86 -38.83 -10.36
C ASP A 477 -13.36 -38.88 -8.90
N GLU A 478 -12.48 -38.61 -7.93
CA GLU A 478 -12.85 -38.50 -6.51
C GLU A 478 -12.40 -37.14 -5.95
N TRP A 479 -13.38 -36.38 -5.48
CA TRP A 479 -13.24 -34.98 -5.09
C TRP A 479 -13.75 -34.76 -3.68
N VAL A 480 -13.00 -34.06 -2.85
CA VAL A 480 -13.40 -33.68 -1.48
C VAL A 480 -13.80 -32.22 -1.44
N LYS A 481 -14.88 -31.88 -0.70
CA LYS A 481 -15.32 -30.48 -0.56
C LYS A 481 -14.28 -29.64 0.17
N ALA A 482 -14.05 -28.42 -0.32
CA ALA A 482 -13.10 -27.49 0.27
C ALA A 482 -13.40 -27.13 1.73
N ASN A 483 -14.68 -27.13 2.15
CA ASN A 483 -15.05 -26.85 3.54
C ASN A 483 -14.77 -28.01 4.51
N ASN A 484 -14.45 -29.20 3.99
CA ASN A 484 -14.16 -30.39 4.80
C ASN A 484 -12.65 -30.59 5.01
N VAL A 485 -11.82 -29.76 4.38
CA VAL A 485 -10.36 -29.91 4.38
C VAL A 485 -9.67 -28.55 4.51
N HIS A 486 -8.44 -28.56 4.99
CA HIS A 486 -7.59 -27.36 5.03
C HIS A 486 -6.42 -27.50 4.08
N VAL A 487 -6.14 -26.43 3.34
CA VAL A 487 -4.98 -26.37 2.44
C VAL A 487 -3.72 -26.10 3.25
N TYR A 488 -2.67 -26.87 3.00
CA TYR A 488 -1.38 -26.68 3.66
C TYR A 488 -0.22 -26.86 2.65
N GLN A 489 0.97 -26.43 3.05
CA GLN A 489 2.21 -26.64 2.29
C GLN A 489 3.17 -27.52 3.08
N ASN A 490 3.66 -28.61 2.48
CA ASN A 490 4.77 -29.37 3.05
C ASN A 490 6.01 -28.48 3.08
N LYS A 491 6.54 -28.23 4.28
CA LYS A 491 7.73 -27.41 4.49
C LYS A 491 8.41 -27.87 5.76
N ASN A 492 9.52 -28.58 5.58
CA ASN A 492 10.39 -28.96 6.69
C ASN A 492 11.13 -27.72 7.17
N SER A 493 10.97 -27.39 8.45
CA SER A 493 11.56 -26.23 9.10
C SER A 493 11.85 -26.51 10.56
N VAL A 494 12.67 -25.66 11.17
CA VAL A 494 12.83 -25.62 12.63
C VAL A 494 12.42 -24.25 13.13
N VAL A 495 11.53 -24.22 14.12
CA VAL A 495 11.05 -22.98 14.75
C VAL A 495 11.48 -22.92 16.21
N GLU A 496 11.93 -21.76 16.66
CA GLU A 496 12.32 -21.49 18.05
C GLU A 496 11.32 -20.56 18.73
N THR A 497 10.89 -20.89 19.94
CA THR A 497 10.07 -19.99 20.75
C THR A 497 10.88 -18.81 21.28
N LYS A 498 10.25 -17.62 21.33
CA LYS A 498 10.84 -16.37 21.84
C LYS A 498 10.89 -16.35 23.38
N ASP A 499 11.29 -15.23 23.99
CA ASP A 499 11.33 -15.02 25.46
C ASP A 499 9.94 -14.86 26.09
N GLU A 500 9.02 -15.75 25.76
CA GLU A 500 7.66 -15.77 26.29
C GLU A 500 7.48 -16.98 27.21
N PRO A 501 7.01 -16.82 28.47
CA PRO A 501 6.92 -17.92 29.43
C PRO A 501 6.22 -19.17 28.87
N VAL A 502 5.17 -18.97 28.06
CA VAL A 502 4.48 -20.02 27.30
C VAL A 502 4.04 -19.46 25.95
N THR A 503 4.60 -19.99 24.86
CA THR A 503 4.09 -19.72 23.51
C THR A 503 2.81 -20.53 23.26
N SER A 504 1.75 -19.84 22.83
CA SER A 504 0.44 -20.46 22.63
C SER A 504 0.40 -21.34 21.37
N LEU A 505 -0.38 -22.41 21.44
CA LEU A 505 -0.69 -23.28 20.31
C LEU A 505 -2.13 -23.07 19.87
N SER A 506 -2.38 -23.30 18.59
CA SER A 506 -3.71 -23.28 17.98
C SER A 506 -3.99 -24.57 17.22
N THR A 507 -5.25 -24.94 17.13
CA THR A 507 -5.71 -25.96 16.18
C THR A 507 -5.74 -25.37 14.77
N ILE A 508 -5.93 -26.22 13.76
CA ILE A 508 -6.07 -25.77 12.36
C ILE A 508 -7.27 -24.83 12.12
N LEU A 509 -8.20 -24.77 13.08
CA LEU A 509 -9.37 -23.90 13.09
C LEU A 509 -9.14 -22.58 13.83
N GLY A 510 -7.90 -22.29 14.26
CA GLY A 510 -7.57 -21.08 15.00
C GLY A 510 -7.99 -21.10 16.47
N THR A 511 -8.52 -22.22 16.96
CA THR A 511 -8.89 -22.36 18.37
C THR A 511 -7.64 -22.57 19.22
N LYS A 512 -7.48 -21.78 20.28
CA LYS A 512 -6.34 -21.88 21.20
C LYS A 512 -6.36 -23.22 21.96
N VAL A 513 -5.23 -23.91 21.97
CA VAL A 513 -4.97 -25.06 22.85
C VAL A 513 -4.72 -24.52 24.26
N THR A 514 -5.54 -24.91 25.23
CA THR A 514 -5.55 -24.31 26.58
C THR A 514 -4.84 -25.14 27.64
N ASN A 515 -4.58 -26.41 27.38
CA ASN A 515 -4.00 -27.35 28.34
C ASN A 515 -2.47 -27.50 28.21
N ARG A 516 -1.84 -26.93 27.18
CA ARG A 516 -0.38 -26.92 26.99
C ARG A 516 0.06 -25.81 26.03
N GLY A 517 1.36 -25.50 26.07
CA GLY A 517 2.03 -24.59 25.14
C GLY A 517 3.53 -24.91 25.10
N LEU A 518 4.28 -24.12 24.35
CA LEU A 518 5.72 -24.34 24.18
C LEU A 518 6.50 -23.47 25.17
N ALA A 519 7.51 -24.05 25.83
CA ALA A 519 8.37 -23.29 26.74
C ALA A 519 9.27 -22.32 25.97
N LYS A 520 9.68 -21.21 26.57
CA LYS A 520 10.62 -20.26 25.97
C LYS A 520 11.95 -20.90 25.53
N TYR A 521 12.52 -20.38 24.44
CA TYR A 521 13.81 -20.80 23.87
C TYR A 521 13.91 -22.31 23.60
N THR A 522 12.80 -22.91 23.15
CA THR A 522 12.78 -24.32 22.73
C THR A 522 12.60 -24.43 21.22
N SER A 523 13.36 -25.34 20.62
CA SER A 523 13.33 -25.61 19.18
C SER A 523 12.38 -26.76 18.86
N TRP A 524 11.55 -26.57 17.84
CA TRP A 524 10.54 -27.53 17.39
C TRP A 524 10.67 -27.78 15.89
N LYS A 525 10.63 -29.05 15.51
CA LYS A 525 10.54 -29.42 14.09
C LYS A 525 9.13 -29.13 13.59
N SER A 526 9.04 -28.47 12.45
CA SER A 526 7.82 -28.28 11.70
C SER A 526 7.92 -29.01 10.37
N ASP A 527 6.89 -29.75 10.01
CA ASP A 527 6.84 -30.49 8.74
C ASP A 527 5.96 -29.79 7.68
N ARG A 528 5.17 -28.79 8.07
CA ARG A 528 4.28 -28.05 7.19
C ARG A 528 3.87 -26.68 7.71
N THR A 529 3.35 -25.86 6.80
CA THR A 529 2.74 -24.57 7.10
C THR A 529 1.28 -24.51 6.67
N VAL A 530 0.50 -23.73 7.41
CA VAL A 530 -0.92 -23.47 7.13
C VAL A 530 -1.23 -21.98 7.29
N ILE A 531 -2.24 -21.48 6.58
CA ILE A 531 -2.79 -20.15 6.78
C ILE A 531 -4.10 -20.28 7.57
N ILE A 532 -4.13 -19.71 8.77
CA ILE A 532 -5.30 -19.67 9.64
C ILE A 532 -5.60 -18.18 9.87
N ASP A 533 -6.81 -17.72 9.56
CA ASP A 533 -7.21 -16.31 9.66
C ASP A 533 -6.20 -15.32 9.03
N ARG A 534 -5.68 -15.69 7.86
CA ARG A 534 -4.68 -14.94 7.08
C ARG A 534 -3.30 -14.80 7.74
N GLN A 535 -3.03 -15.53 8.82
CA GLN A 535 -1.73 -15.62 9.47
C GLN A 535 -1.06 -16.97 9.18
N LEU A 536 0.27 -16.94 9.06
CA LEU A 536 1.07 -18.14 8.81
C LEU A 536 1.31 -18.89 10.12
N TYR A 537 1.12 -20.20 10.11
CA TYR A 537 1.42 -21.06 11.23
C TYR A 537 2.32 -22.24 10.82
N TYR A 538 3.12 -22.73 11.77
CA TYR A 538 3.96 -23.92 11.66
C TYR A 538 3.38 -25.06 12.48
N ARG A 539 3.29 -26.26 11.92
CA ARG A 539 2.81 -27.43 12.66
C ARG A 539 3.92 -28.00 13.52
N VAL A 540 3.75 -27.99 14.84
CA VAL A 540 4.77 -28.50 15.79
C VAL A 540 4.38 -29.82 16.44
N ALA A 541 3.11 -30.21 16.35
CA ALA A 541 2.61 -31.53 16.70
C ALA A 541 1.32 -31.85 15.91
N THR A 542 0.84 -33.08 15.95
CA THR A 542 -0.40 -33.49 15.28
C THR A 542 -1.57 -32.60 15.72
N GLY A 543 -2.16 -31.88 14.76
CA GLY A 543 -3.28 -30.97 15.02
C GLY A 543 -2.91 -29.65 15.71
N GLU A 544 -1.62 -29.39 16.00
CA GLU A 544 -1.19 -28.23 16.78
C GLU A 544 -0.18 -27.37 16.03
N TYR A 545 -0.49 -26.09 16.02
CA TYR A 545 0.15 -25.10 15.19
C TYR A 545 0.60 -23.92 16.04
N VAL A 546 1.80 -23.42 15.78
CA VAL A 546 2.32 -22.21 16.41
C VAL A 546 2.35 -21.07 15.40
N SER A 547 1.96 -19.87 15.81
CA SER A 547 1.96 -18.71 14.93
C SER A 547 3.39 -18.36 14.53
N ALA A 548 3.61 -18.06 13.25
CA ALA A 548 4.89 -17.59 12.75
C ALA A 548 5.33 -16.26 13.40
N SER A 549 4.40 -15.48 13.97
CA SER A 549 4.73 -14.27 14.73
C SER A 549 5.40 -14.56 16.07
N ASP A 550 5.17 -15.75 16.63
CA ASP A 550 5.51 -16.07 18.02
C ASP A 550 6.78 -16.92 18.13
N VAL A 551 7.35 -17.28 16.98
CA VAL A 551 8.56 -18.11 16.85
C VAL A 551 9.53 -17.52 15.84
N ASN A 552 10.81 -17.82 15.99
CA ASN A 552 11.85 -17.54 15.01
C ASN A 552 12.01 -18.75 14.09
N LEU A 553 12.06 -18.54 12.78
CA LEU A 553 12.42 -19.59 11.83
C LEU A 553 13.95 -19.71 11.78
N ILE A 554 14.49 -20.85 12.14
CA ILE A 554 15.96 -21.05 12.22
C ILE A 554 16.51 -21.79 11.01
N PHE A 555 15.70 -22.64 10.36
CA PHE A 555 16.06 -23.42 9.16
C PHE A 555 14.86 -23.70 8.26
#